data_AF-A0A7S3JU92-F1
#
_entry.id   AF-A0A7S3JU92-F1
#
_cell.length_a   1.000
_cell.length_b   1.000
_cell.length_c   1.000
_cell.angle_alpha   90.00
_cell.angle_beta   90.00
_cell.angle_gamma   90.00
#
_symmetry.space_group_name_H-M   'P 1'
#
loop_
_entity.id
_entity.type
_entity.pdbx_description
1 polymer ?
#
loop_
_entity_poly.entity_id
_entity_poly.type
_entity_poly.pdbx_seq_one_letter_code
_entity_poly.pdbx_strand_id
1 'polypeptide(L)'
;MYFIILIALIRMCDSCLKNSEEIQLANSIFMPRVGLGTAGRMNQGPINIALEEGVRLFDTARAREWYNEDALAAAINAKNNRSKYFIVSKLHPRDHGYASCLAAIQDSAQKFHGMYIDAFLLHYPSCWDGLCGSGWESRVQGTWRDSWRAMETAYRQGLVRAIGISNFNLDELRHLQDFAAIKPHLVQNWMDPFHQDSAVRAFCQQNSIVYMSYSTLGTQWRQSANPVATSPVLAQIAATFDHATVQTVTLAWALQRGVVVLPRSFKSHHIKANAHLFSSNQLTPCLSSAQLSAIDDLDATYDQSASSNAITATFTSDFPAHVYWLDDNNAQHFVASIIGFNDKSGGGEAQTTKTSITTYKGHRFLVIPQHGGGNATTLFTVNAKPGSRQNFHLRADHHDDAEEEL
;
A
#
# COMPACT_ATOMS: atom_id res chain seq x y z
N MET A 1 -1.28 -43.24 -30.57
CA MET A 1 -0.35 -42.58 -29.62
C MET A 1 -0.55 -41.06 -29.48
N TYR A 2 -1.29 -40.39 -30.37
CA TYR A 2 -1.56 -38.94 -30.28
C TYR A 2 -2.77 -38.56 -29.40
N PHE A 3 -3.67 -39.50 -29.10
CA PHE A 3 -4.88 -39.23 -28.30
C PHE A 3 -4.69 -39.29 -26.78
N ILE A 4 -3.58 -39.86 -26.30
CA ILE A 4 -3.30 -39.99 -24.85
C ILE A 4 -2.54 -38.74 -24.32
N ILE A 5 -1.84 -38.00 -25.18
CA ILE A 5 -1.11 -36.78 -24.80
C ILE A 5 -2.08 -35.59 -24.61
N LEU A 6 -3.24 -35.59 -25.28
CA LEU A 6 -4.23 -34.51 -25.13
C LEU A 6 -5.02 -34.59 -23.81
N ILE A 7 -5.14 -35.77 -23.21
CA ILE A 7 -5.83 -35.96 -21.92
C ILE A 7 -4.90 -35.67 -20.73
N ALA A 8 -3.58 -35.75 -20.91
CA ALA A 8 -2.60 -35.37 -19.88
C ALA A 8 -2.47 -33.85 -19.68
N LEU A 9 -2.94 -33.04 -20.62
CA LEU A 9 -2.95 -31.56 -20.55
C LEU A 9 -4.21 -30.97 -19.89
N ILE A 10 -5.22 -31.79 -19.58
CA ILE A 10 -6.49 -31.34 -18.98
C ILE A 10 -6.70 -32.03 -17.62
N ARG A 11 -5.69 -31.91 -16.76
CA ARG A 11 -5.88 -31.94 -15.30
C ARG A 11 -5.27 -30.68 -14.68
N MET A 12 -5.57 -29.53 -15.26
CA MET A 12 -5.48 -28.29 -14.51
C MET A 12 -6.57 -28.35 -13.45
N CYS A 13 -6.19 -28.28 -12.18
CA CYS A 13 -7.14 -28.15 -11.08
C CYS A 13 -8.07 -26.95 -11.37
N ASP A 14 -9.34 -27.01 -10.95
CA ASP A 14 -10.27 -25.85 -11.04
C ASP A 14 -9.68 -24.57 -10.42
N SER A 15 -8.70 -24.70 -9.51
CA SER A 15 -7.93 -23.58 -8.97
C SER A 15 -6.98 -22.92 -9.99
N CYS A 16 -6.41 -23.67 -10.93
CA CYS A 16 -5.55 -23.14 -12.00
C CYS A 16 -6.37 -22.56 -13.17
N LEU A 17 -7.60 -23.05 -13.39
CA LEU A 17 -8.52 -22.54 -14.43
C LEU A 17 -9.09 -21.15 -14.10
N LYS A 18 -8.97 -20.69 -12.85
CA LYS A 18 -9.32 -19.32 -12.42
C LYS A 18 -8.24 -18.28 -12.72
N ASN A 19 -7.16 -18.62 -13.43
CA ASN A 19 -6.10 -17.69 -13.83
C ASN A 19 -6.40 -16.95 -15.13
N SER A 20 -7.58 -16.32 -15.25
CA SER A 20 -7.75 -15.28 -16.26
C SER A 20 -6.81 -14.11 -15.95
N GLU A 21 -6.17 -13.52 -16.96
CA GLU A 21 -5.28 -12.35 -16.78
C GLU A 21 -6.02 -11.13 -16.18
N GLU A 22 -7.35 -11.10 -16.37
CA GLU A 22 -8.24 -10.04 -15.93
C GLU A 22 -9.34 -10.60 -15.01
N ILE A 23 -9.86 -9.74 -14.14
CA ILE A 23 -11.03 -9.98 -13.30
C ILE A 23 -12.13 -8.99 -13.70
N GLN A 24 -13.37 -9.46 -13.71
CA GLN A 24 -14.54 -8.63 -13.98
C GLN A 24 -14.99 -7.94 -12.69
N LEU A 25 -15.15 -6.61 -12.74
CA LEU A 25 -15.75 -5.83 -11.66
C LEU A 25 -17.29 -5.94 -11.71
N ALA A 26 -17.97 -5.59 -10.61
CA ALA A 26 -19.44 -5.64 -10.52
C ALA A 26 -20.17 -4.84 -11.62
N ASN A 27 -19.54 -3.82 -12.20
CA ASN A 27 -20.07 -3.02 -13.31
C ASN A 27 -19.62 -3.52 -14.69
N SER A 28 -19.21 -4.78 -14.79
CA SER A 28 -18.84 -5.48 -16.03
C SER A 28 -17.57 -5.01 -16.74
N ILE A 29 -16.80 -4.07 -16.19
CA ILE A 29 -15.48 -3.74 -16.75
C ILE A 29 -14.44 -4.76 -16.31
N PHE A 30 -13.45 -5.03 -17.16
CA PHE A 30 -12.34 -5.93 -16.85
C PHE A 30 -11.11 -5.14 -16.37
N MET A 31 -10.45 -5.69 -15.35
CA MET A 31 -9.26 -5.14 -14.71
C MET A 31 -8.16 -6.21 -14.69
N PRO A 32 -6.89 -5.91 -15.03
CA PRO A 32 -5.80 -6.87 -14.86
C PRO A 32 -5.64 -7.28 -13.40
N ARG A 33 -5.30 -8.55 -13.14
CA ARG A 33 -5.19 -9.08 -11.76
C ARG A 33 -3.84 -8.84 -11.10
N VAL A 34 -2.85 -8.49 -11.91
CA VAL A 34 -1.50 -8.14 -11.45
C VAL A 34 -1.22 -6.73 -11.94
N GLY A 35 -0.67 -5.90 -11.06
CA GLY A 35 -0.36 -4.49 -11.33
C GLY A 35 1.02 -4.09 -10.82
N LEU A 36 1.46 -2.88 -11.19
CA LEU A 36 2.60 -2.22 -10.56
C LEU A 36 2.11 -1.21 -9.52
N GLY A 37 2.48 -1.40 -8.25
CA GLY A 37 2.36 -0.35 -7.23
C GLY A 37 3.46 0.69 -7.39
N THR A 38 3.11 1.99 -7.36
CA THR A 38 4.05 3.11 -7.59
C THR A 38 4.41 3.91 -6.33
N ALA A 39 4.08 3.38 -5.16
CA ALA A 39 4.49 3.94 -3.86
C ALA A 39 6.02 4.08 -3.74
N GLY A 40 6.47 5.03 -2.91
CA GLY A 40 7.87 5.45 -2.81
C GLY A 40 8.25 6.53 -3.83
N ARG A 41 7.28 7.31 -4.32
CA ARG A 41 7.46 8.41 -5.28
C ARG A 41 8.19 7.96 -6.56
N MET A 42 7.70 6.86 -7.14
CA MET A 42 8.35 6.21 -8.26
C MET A 42 8.53 7.13 -9.46
N ASN A 43 9.75 7.21 -10.00
CA ASN A 43 10.05 7.97 -11.21
C ASN A 43 9.77 7.15 -12.49
N GLN A 44 9.97 7.75 -13.66
CA GLN A 44 9.63 7.11 -14.95
C GLN A 44 10.47 5.86 -15.27
N GLY A 45 11.65 5.68 -14.69
CA GLY A 45 12.55 4.56 -15.05
C GLY A 45 11.92 3.17 -14.81
N PRO A 46 11.58 2.82 -13.56
CA PRO A 46 10.84 1.59 -13.23
C PRO A 46 9.51 1.46 -13.96
N ILE A 47 8.79 2.58 -14.15
CA ILE A 47 7.50 2.60 -14.84
C ILE A 47 7.68 2.21 -16.32
N ASN A 48 8.69 2.75 -16.99
CA ASN A 48 9.00 2.42 -18.38
C ASN A 48 9.38 0.95 -18.56
N ILE A 49 10.15 0.39 -17.61
CA ILE A 49 10.46 -1.05 -17.61
C ILE A 49 9.16 -1.85 -17.51
N ALA A 50 8.26 -1.52 -16.59
CA ALA A 50 6.98 -2.22 -16.47
C ALA A 50 6.13 -2.10 -17.75
N LEU A 51 6.10 -0.93 -18.39
CA LEU A 51 5.41 -0.71 -19.66
C LEU A 51 6.00 -1.56 -20.80
N GLU A 52 7.32 -1.70 -20.86
CA GLU A 52 8.03 -2.53 -21.83
C GLU A 52 7.73 -4.02 -21.63
N GLU A 53 7.61 -4.46 -20.38
CA GLU A 53 7.25 -5.83 -20.03
C GLU A 53 5.72 -6.09 -20.11
N GLY A 54 4.94 -5.14 -20.63
CA GLY A 54 3.52 -5.33 -20.92
C GLY A 54 2.57 -5.12 -19.75
N VAL A 55 3.02 -4.53 -18.64
CA VAL A 55 2.15 -4.20 -17.50
C VAL A 55 1.04 -3.23 -17.94
N ARG A 56 -0.20 -3.58 -17.58
CA ARG A 56 -1.41 -2.80 -17.93
C ARG A 56 -2.06 -2.12 -16.73
N LEU A 57 -1.95 -2.69 -15.54
CA LEU A 57 -2.49 -2.11 -14.31
C LEU A 57 -1.41 -1.32 -13.56
N PHE A 58 -1.68 -0.06 -13.25
CA PHE A 58 -0.83 0.79 -12.43
C PHE A 58 -1.63 1.37 -11.26
N ASP A 59 -1.07 1.22 -10.07
CA ASP A 59 -1.62 1.78 -8.84
C ASP A 59 -0.76 2.95 -8.34
N THR A 60 -1.40 4.10 -8.21
CA THR A 60 -0.82 5.35 -7.70
C THR A 60 -1.78 6.00 -6.69
N ALA A 61 -1.45 7.18 -6.19
CA ALA A 61 -2.36 8.02 -5.42
C ALA A 61 -1.99 9.50 -5.57
N ARG A 62 -2.90 10.39 -5.13
CA ARG A 62 -2.64 11.84 -5.05
C ARG A 62 -1.76 12.25 -3.86
N ALA A 63 -1.50 11.32 -2.94
CA ALA A 63 -0.62 11.47 -1.79
C ALA A 63 0.85 11.71 -2.23
N ARG A 64 1.24 12.97 -2.42
CA ARG A 64 2.54 13.36 -3.03
C ARG A 64 3.75 13.00 -2.18
N GLU A 65 3.54 12.86 -0.88
CA GLU A 65 4.51 12.37 0.10
C GLU A 65 4.88 10.90 -0.15
N TRP A 66 4.00 10.11 -0.79
CA TRP A 66 4.23 8.69 -1.05
C TRP A 66 4.25 8.32 -2.54
N TYR A 67 3.68 9.13 -3.41
CA TYR A 67 3.48 8.83 -4.83
C TYR A 67 3.91 9.97 -5.73
N ASN A 68 4.20 9.63 -6.98
CA ASN A 68 4.50 10.58 -8.05
C ASN A 68 3.57 10.28 -9.24
N GLU A 69 2.31 10.67 -9.10
CA GLU A 69 1.27 10.48 -10.12
C GLU A 69 1.65 11.15 -11.45
N ASP A 70 2.34 12.30 -11.41
CA ASP A 70 2.75 13.04 -12.60
C ASP A 70 3.80 12.28 -13.42
N ALA A 71 4.73 11.58 -12.75
CA ALA A 71 5.69 10.72 -13.45
C ALA A 71 5.01 9.54 -14.15
N LEU A 72 4.02 8.91 -13.51
CA LEU A 72 3.23 7.86 -14.14
C LEU A 72 2.44 8.41 -15.34
N ALA A 73 1.77 9.54 -15.17
CA ALA A 73 1.02 10.20 -16.23
C ALA A 73 1.90 10.51 -17.44
N ALA A 74 3.07 11.11 -17.23
CA ALA A 74 4.01 11.40 -18.30
C ALA A 74 4.46 10.14 -19.07
N ALA A 75 4.78 9.05 -18.35
CA ALA A 75 5.17 7.78 -18.97
C ALA A 75 4.03 7.14 -19.78
N ILE A 76 2.80 7.16 -19.27
CA ILE A 76 1.61 6.63 -19.95
C ILE A 76 1.27 7.46 -21.19
N ASN A 77 1.29 8.79 -21.06
CA ASN A 77 0.96 9.71 -22.15
C ASN A 77 1.95 9.57 -23.31
N ALA A 78 3.24 9.34 -23.02
CA ALA A 78 4.25 9.08 -24.04
C ALA A 78 3.95 7.83 -24.91
N LYS A 79 3.11 6.90 -24.44
CA LYS A 79 2.71 5.71 -25.22
C LYS A 79 1.55 5.98 -26.19
N ASN A 80 0.87 7.12 -26.09
CA ASN A 80 -0.25 7.53 -26.96
C ASN A 80 -1.37 6.46 -27.10
N ASN A 81 -1.62 5.66 -26.05
CA ASN A 81 -2.66 4.62 -26.05
C ASN A 81 -3.26 4.47 -24.64
N ARG A 82 -3.95 5.52 -24.17
CA ARG A 82 -4.49 5.58 -22.80
C ARG A 82 -5.42 4.41 -22.47
N SER A 83 -6.22 3.93 -23.43
CA SER A 83 -7.19 2.84 -23.24
C SER A 83 -6.56 1.46 -22.99
N LYS A 84 -5.26 1.27 -23.27
CA LYS A 84 -4.57 0.01 -22.97
C LYS A 84 -4.31 -0.19 -21.48
N TYR A 85 -4.31 0.90 -20.71
CA TYR A 85 -3.87 0.91 -19.32
C TYR A 85 -5.06 1.07 -18.38
N PHE A 86 -5.02 0.35 -17.27
CA PHE A 86 -5.93 0.49 -16.16
C PHE A 86 -5.22 1.26 -15.05
N ILE A 87 -5.62 2.50 -14.81
CA ILE A 87 -5.01 3.38 -13.80
C ILE A 87 -5.90 3.48 -12.57
N VAL A 88 -5.33 3.13 -11.41
CA VAL A 88 -5.94 3.34 -10.09
C VAL A 88 -5.26 4.54 -9.44
N SER A 89 -6.03 5.58 -9.09
CA SER A 89 -5.56 6.65 -8.20
C SER A 89 -6.47 6.77 -6.98
N LYS A 90 -6.05 7.58 -6.00
CA LYS A 90 -6.71 7.65 -4.70
C LYS A 90 -6.79 9.08 -4.20
N LEU A 91 -7.95 9.41 -3.62
CA LEU A 91 -8.18 10.67 -2.92
C LEU A 91 -7.33 10.74 -1.67
N HIS A 92 -6.49 11.76 -1.56
CA HIS A 92 -5.77 12.01 -0.32
C HIS A 92 -6.78 12.43 0.79
N PRO A 93 -6.67 11.95 2.04
CA PRO A 93 -7.68 12.25 3.07
C PRO A 93 -7.88 13.72 3.40
N ARG A 94 -6.85 14.55 3.20
CA ARG A 94 -6.96 16.03 3.30
C ARG A 94 -7.98 16.64 2.33
N ASP A 95 -8.24 15.95 1.22
CA ASP A 95 -9.16 16.40 0.17
C ASP A 95 -10.57 15.82 0.37
N HIS A 96 -10.88 15.20 1.52
CA HIS A 96 -12.25 14.75 1.77
C HIS A 96 -13.24 15.92 1.78
N GLY A 97 -14.39 15.68 1.15
CA GLY A 97 -15.44 16.67 0.90
C GLY A 97 -15.99 16.49 -0.51
N TYR A 98 -17.24 16.93 -0.74
CA TYR A 98 -17.89 16.71 -2.03
C TYR A 98 -17.19 17.46 -3.18
N ALA A 99 -17.03 18.78 -3.02
CA ALA A 99 -16.42 19.63 -4.05
C ALA A 99 -14.92 19.35 -4.24
N SER A 100 -14.18 19.18 -3.13
CA SER A 100 -12.76 18.86 -3.14
C SER A 100 -12.48 17.50 -3.80
N CYS A 101 -13.31 16.49 -3.53
CA CYS A 101 -13.18 15.18 -4.17
C CYS A 101 -13.44 15.25 -5.68
N LEU A 102 -14.48 15.95 -6.14
CA LEU A 102 -14.73 16.13 -7.57
C LEU A 102 -13.56 16.83 -8.27
N ALA A 103 -13.03 17.90 -7.68
CA ALA A 103 -11.87 18.62 -8.21
C ALA A 103 -10.62 17.71 -8.27
N ALA A 104 -10.38 16.91 -7.23
CA ALA A 104 -9.27 15.97 -7.18
C ALA A 104 -9.37 14.87 -8.26
N ILE A 105 -10.58 14.36 -8.53
CA ILE A 105 -10.83 13.39 -9.61
C ILE A 105 -10.56 14.02 -10.97
N GLN A 106 -11.05 15.24 -11.20
CA GLN A 106 -10.86 15.96 -12.45
C GLN A 106 -9.38 16.25 -12.72
N ASP A 107 -8.63 16.71 -11.71
CA ASP A 107 -7.19 16.94 -11.82
C ASP A 107 -6.43 15.64 -12.16
N SER A 108 -6.73 14.53 -11.47
CA SER A 108 -6.13 13.22 -11.81
C SER A 108 -6.48 12.78 -13.23
N ALA A 109 -7.74 12.91 -13.68
CA ALA A 109 -8.14 12.53 -15.03
C ALA A 109 -7.41 13.35 -16.12
N GLN A 110 -7.27 14.66 -15.91
CA GLN A 110 -6.59 15.57 -16.84
C GLN A 110 -5.12 15.19 -17.06
N LYS A 111 -4.39 14.80 -15.99
CA LYS A 111 -2.98 14.42 -16.08
C LYS A 111 -2.73 13.27 -17.04
N PHE A 112 -3.59 12.27 -17.08
CA PHE A 112 -3.44 11.10 -17.96
C PHE A 112 -3.89 11.35 -19.41
N HIS A 113 -3.93 12.63 -19.81
CA HIS A 113 -4.45 13.11 -21.11
C HIS A 113 -5.80 12.47 -21.46
N GLY A 114 -6.55 12.09 -20.44
CA GLY A 114 -7.78 11.35 -20.55
C GLY A 114 -8.96 12.26 -20.21
N MET A 115 -10.14 11.81 -20.63
CA MET A 115 -11.39 12.30 -20.06
C MET A 115 -11.79 11.50 -18.80
N TYR A 116 -11.00 10.49 -18.40
CA TYR A 116 -11.33 9.58 -17.30
C TYR A 116 -10.11 8.95 -16.60
N ILE A 117 -10.36 8.41 -15.41
CA ILE A 117 -9.49 7.45 -14.71
C ILE A 117 -10.21 6.10 -14.53
N ASP A 118 -9.50 4.98 -14.58
CA ASP A 118 -10.15 3.66 -14.60
C ASP A 118 -10.75 3.29 -13.26
N ALA A 119 -10.01 3.53 -12.18
CA ALA A 119 -10.56 3.45 -10.83
C ALA A 119 -10.06 4.61 -9.97
N PHE A 120 -10.96 5.13 -9.14
CA PHE A 120 -10.62 6.09 -8.10
C PHE A 120 -11.03 5.55 -6.74
N LEU A 121 -10.15 5.62 -5.75
CA LEU A 121 -10.40 5.11 -4.40
C LEU A 121 -10.37 6.22 -3.35
N LEU A 122 -11.15 6.10 -2.27
CA LEU A 122 -10.84 6.82 -1.03
C LEU A 122 -9.61 6.17 -0.40
N HIS A 123 -8.52 6.91 -0.16
CA HIS A 123 -7.25 6.30 0.28
C HIS A 123 -7.28 5.82 1.74
N TYR A 124 -7.94 6.58 2.62
CA TYR A 124 -8.23 6.25 4.01
C TYR A 124 -9.60 6.82 4.38
N PRO A 125 -10.27 6.33 5.43
CA PRO A 125 -11.55 6.88 5.93
C PRO A 125 -11.36 8.18 6.73
N SER A 126 -10.13 8.48 7.14
CA SER A 126 -9.84 9.62 8.02
C SER A 126 -8.48 10.24 7.72
N CYS A 127 -8.33 11.45 8.24
CA CYS A 127 -7.17 12.29 8.12
C CYS A 127 -6.61 12.50 9.53
N TRP A 128 -5.28 12.41 9.68
CA TRP A 128 -4.57 12.63 10.94
C TRP A 128 -3.33 13.49 10.69
N ASP A 129 -2.76 14.09 11.73
CA ASP A 129 -1.66 15.06 11.63
C ASP A 129 -0.48 14.56 10.79
N GLY A 130 -0.16 13.27 10.90
CA GLY A 130 0.94 12.62 10.16
C GLY A 130 0.72 12.44 8.67
N LEU A 131 -0.53 12.47 8.22
CA LEU A 131 -0.90 12.31 6.82
C LEU A 131 -1.32 13.65 6.20
N CYS A 132 -1.98 14.49 6.97
CA CYS A 132 -2.56 15.74 6.47
C CYS A 132 -1.83 17.00 6.95
N GLY A 133 -0.86 16.88 7.85
CA GLY A 133 -0.21 18.01 8.52
C GLY A 133 -1.07 18.62 9.64
N SER A 134 -0.51 19.61 10.34
CA SER A 134 -1.09 20.29 11.51
C SER A 134 -1.42 21.77 11.27
N GLY A 135 -1.82 22.14 10.04
CA GLY A 135 -2.04 23.54 9.61
C GLY A 135 -3.41 23.82 8.99
N TRP A 136 -3.68 25.05 8.52
CA TRP A 136 -4.93 25.37 7.82
C TRP A 136 -5.17 24.47 6.58
N GLU A 137 -4.10 24.07 5.90
CA GLU A 137 -4.12 23.12 4.78
C GLU A 137 -4.48 21.67 5.17
N SER A 138 -4.55 21.36 6.47
CA SER A 138 -5.05 20.08 6.98
C SER A 138 -6.55 20.11 7.30
N ARG A 139 -7.21 21.27 7.14
CA ARG A 139 -8.65 21.37 7.33
C ARG A 139 -9.38 20.66 6.20
N VAL A 140 -9.76 19.43 6.52
CA VAL A 140 -10.63 18.61 5.71
C VAL A 140 -11.95 19.35 5.48
N GLN A 141 -12.35 19.50 4.20
CA GLN A 141 -13.51 20.29 3.81
C GLN A 141 -14.84 19.55 4.00
N GLY A 142 -14.80 18.26 4.30
CA GLY A 142 -15.97 17.43 4.59
C GLY A 142 -15.57 16.04 5.04
N THR A 143 -16.48 15.08 4.86
CA THR A 143 -16.25 13.69 5.29
C THR A 143 -15.90 12.77 4.13
N TRP A 144 -15.41 11.57 4.45
CA TRP A 144 -15.27 10.50 3.47
C TRP A 144 -16.63 10.11 2.84
N ARG A 145 -17.75 10.28 3.57
CA ARG A 145 -19.11 10.03 3.04
C ARG A 145 -19.52 11.05 1.98
N ASP A 146 -19.17 12.32 2.19
CA ASP A 146 -19.37 13.38 1.18
C ASP A 146 -18.52 13.13 -0.05
N SER A 147 -17.29 12.64 0.17
CA SER A 147 -16.39 12.21 -0.91
C SER A 147 -16.96 11.02 -1.68
N TRP A 148 -17.57 10.04 -1.00
CA TRP A 148 -18.23 8.92 -1.69
C TRP A 148 -19.36 9.40 -2.60
N ARG A 149 -20.22 10.30 -2.12
CA ARG A 149 -21.28 10.91 -2.94
C ARG A 149 -20.71 11.65 -4.16
N ALA A 150 -19.57 12.32 -4.01
CA ALA A 150 -18.86 12.94 -5.13
C ALA A 150 -18.32 11.90 -6.13
N MET A 151 -17.77 10.79 -5.65
CA MET A 151 -17.32 9.68 -6.50
C MET A 151 -18.48 9.04 -7.27
N GLU A 152 -19.66 8.89 -6.65
CA GLU A 152 -20.87 8.43 -7.35
C GLU A 152 -21.29 9.40 -8.47
N THR A 153 -21.21 10.71 -8.23
CA THR A 153 -21.44 11.73 -9.27
C THR A 153 -20.41 11.63 -10.39
N ALA A 154 -19.11 11.55 -10.06
CA ALA A 154 -18.04 11.41 -11.04
C ALA A 154 -18.18 10.14 -11.89
N TYR A 155 -18.63 9.04 -11.28
CA TYR A 155 -18.90 7.78 -11.98
C TYR A 155 -20.03 7.94 -12.99
N ARG A 156 -21.17 8.55 -12.59
CA ARG A 156 -22.29 8.81 -13.51
C ARG A 156 -21.90 9.78 -14.64
N GLN A 157 -20.95 10.68 -14.40
CA GLN A 157 -20.41 11.59 -15.40
C GLN A 157 -19.35 10.96 -16.32
N GLY A 158 -18.92 9.72 -16.05
CA GLY A 158 -17.88 9.04 -16.83
C GLY A 158 -16.46 9.51 -16.55
N LEU A 159 -16.23 10.35 -15.52
CA LEU A 159 -14.89 10.80 -15.12
C LEU A 159 -14.09 9.66 -14.46
N VAL A 160 -14.78 8.69 -13.87
CA VAL A 160 -14.20 7.47 -13.29
C VAL A 160 -14.96 6.27 -13.82
N ARG A 161 -14.27 5.19 -14.21
CA ARG A 161 -14.93 3.95 -14.69
C ARG A 161 -15.28 2.98 -13.57
N ALA A 162 -14.63 3.10 -12.41
CA ALA A 162 -14.90 2.36 -11.20
C ALA A 162 -14.57 3.22 -9.97
N ILE A 163 -15.25 2.94 -8.87
CA ILE A 163 -15.08 3.60 -7.58
C ILE A 163 -14.92 2.57 -6.48
N GLY A 164 -14.07 2.86 -5.50
CA GLY A 164 -13.79 1.97 -4.39
C GLY A 164 -13.12 2.67 -3.21
N ILE A 165 -12.60 1.88 -2.27
CA ILE A 165 -12.00 2.39 -1.04
C ILE A 165 -10.72 1.64 -0.69
N SER A 166 -9.90 2.24 0.17
CA SER A 166 -8.67 1.64 0.68
C SER A 166 -8.52 1.94 2.16
N ASN A 167 -7.99 0.96 2.91
CA ASN A 167 -7.79 1.03 4.37
C ASN A 167 -9.09 1.19 5.17
N PHE A 168 -10.17 0.57 4.71
CA PHE A 168 -11.44 0.53 5.44
C PHE A 168 -11.57 -0.80 6.16
N ASN A 169 -11.99 -0.76 7.42
CA ASN A 169 -12.31 -1.97 8.19
C ASN A 169 -13.72 -2.49 7.83
N LEU A 170 -14.07 -3.66 8.37
CA LEU A 170 -15.34 -4.32 8.07
C LEU A 170 -16.57 -3.49 8.46
N ASP A 171 -16.53 -2.77 9.58
CA ASP A 171 -17.67 -1.97 10.05
C ASP A 171 -17.85 -0.72 9.18
N GLU A 172 -16.76 -0.07 8.77
CA GLU A 172 -16.79 1.05 7.82
C GLU A 172 -17.31 0.60 6.45
N LEU A 173 -16.92 -0.60 6.00
CA LEU A 173 -17.44 -1.23 4.78
C LEU A 173 -18.94 -1.51 4.85
N ARG A 174 -19.43 -2.06 5.97
CA ARG A 174 -20.86 -2.28 6.20
C ARG A 174 -21.62 -0.95 6.18
N HIS A 175 -21.11 0.07 6.88
CA HIS A 175 -21.71 1.40 6.84
C HIS A 175 -21.75 1.99 5.43
N LEU A 176 -20.67 1.85 4.65
CA LEU A 176 -20.68 2.27 3.24
C LEU A 176 -21.75 1.53 2.44
N GLN A 177 -21.86 0.21 2.62
CA GLN A 177 -22.87 -0.61 1.97
C GLN A 177 -24.29 -0.14 2.32
N ASP A 178 -24.54 0.40 3.50
CA ASP A 178 -25.89 0.83 3.89
C ASP A 178 -26.35 2.11 3.16
N PHE A 179 -25.47 3.11 2.98
CA PHE A 179 -25.87 4.40 2.40
C PHE A 179 -25.49 4.57 0.92
N ALA A 180 -24.54 3.80 0.39
CA ALA A 180 -24.06 3.97 -0.98
C ALA A 180 -25.14 3.62 -2.00
N ALA A 181 -25.42 4.56 -2.91
CA ALA A 181 -26.28 4.33 -4.08
C ALA A 181 -25.55 3.49 -5.13
N ILE A 182 -24.22 3.65 -5.25
CA ILE A 182 -23.36 2.80 -6.07
C ILE A 182 -22.43 2.06 -5.14
N LYS A 183 -22.52 0.73 -5.09
CA LYS A 183 -21.66 -0.09 -4.21
C LYS A 183 -20.20 0.00 -4.67
N PRO A 184 -19.22 -0.12 -3.76
CA PRO A 184 -17.81 -0.12 -4.16
C PRO A 184 -17.53 -1.28 -5.09
N HIS A 185 -16.82 -1.01 -6.18
CA HIS A 185 -16.36 -2.03 -7.11
C HIS A 185 -15.08 -2.71 -6.61
N LEU A 186 -14.32 -1.97 -5.79
CA LEU A 186 -12.98 -2.30 -5.35
C LEU A 186 -12.79 -1.98 -3.86
N VAL A 187 -12.08 -2.86 -3.17
CA VAL A 187 -11.51 -2.61 -1.84
C VAL A 187 -10.02 -2.91 -1.90
N GLN A 188 -9.18 -1.99 -1.45
CA GLN A 188 -7.74 -2.16 -1.41
C GLN A 188 -7.20 -2.06 0.03
N ASN A 189 -6.76 -3.18 0.61
CA ASN A 189 -6.25 -3.24 1.98
C ASN A 189 -4.88 -3.94 2.03
N TRP A 190 -4.18 -3.79 3.16
CA TRP A 190 -3.00 -4.58 3.44
C TRP A 190 -3.41 -6.05 3.54
N MET A 191 -2.76 -6.91 2.77
CA MET A 191 -2.92 -8.35 2.94
C MET A 191 -1.64 -9.07 2.54
N ASP A 192 -1.19 -9.98 3.39
CA ASP A 192 -0.08 -10.90 3.15
C ASP A 192 -0.30 -12.23 3.91
N PRO A 193 0.53 -13.26 3.73
CA PRO A 193 0.32 -14.56 4.39
C PRO A 193 0.13 -14.54 5.91
N PHE A 194 0.69 -13.55 6.60
CA PHE A 194 0.60 -13.42 8.06
C PHE A 194 -0.47 -12.41 8.53
N HIS A 195 -1.04 -11.64 7.59
CA HIS A 195 -2.17 -10.74 7.82
C HIS A 195 -3.14 -10.85 6.64
N GLN A 196 -4.08 -11.79 6.69
CA GLN A 196 -4.83 -12.17 5.48
C GLN A 196 -6.12 -11.38 5.25
N ASP A 197 -6.47 -10.45 6.13
CA ASP A 197 -7.69 -9.63 6.08
C ASP A 197 -8.97 -10.45 5.78
N SER A 198 -9.07 -11.64 6.39
CA SER A 198 -10.02 -12.69 6.00
C SER A 198 -11.48 -12.24 6.11
N ALA A 199 -11.82 -11.41 7.10
CA ALA A 199 -13.18 -10.91 7.31
C ALA A 199 -13.62 -9.92 6.22
N VAL A 200 -12.74 -9.00 5.82
CA VAL A 200 -13.02 -8.05 4.72
C VAL A 200 -13.06 -8.77 3.39
N ARG A 201 -12.14 -9.73 3.14
CA ARG A 201 -12.15 -10.53 1.91
C ARG A 201 -13.44 -11.34 1.76
N ALA A 202 -13.92 -11.96 2.83
CA ALA A 202 -15.20 -12.68 2.82
C ALA A 202 -16.37 -11.75 2.51
N PHE A 203 -16.40 -10.56 3.11
CA PHE A 203 -17.40 -9.53 2.81
C PHE A 203 -17.35 -9.11 1.32
N CYS A 204 -16.15 -8.87 0.79
CA CYS A 204 -15.97 -8.50 -0.61
C CYS A 204 -16.50 -9.57 -1.55
N GLN A 205 -16.16 -10.84 -1.30
CA GLN A 205 -16.64 -11.98 -2.09
C GLN A 205 -18.17 -12.09 -2.07
N GLN A 206 -18.80 -11.95 -0.90
CA GLN A 206 -20.25 -12.02 -0.76
C GLN A 206 -20.99 -10.90 -1.50
N ASN A 207 -20.34 -9.74 -1.67
CA ASN A 207 -20.94 -8.55 -2.27
C ASN A 207 -20.45 -8.27 -3.71
N SER A 208 -19.76 -9.22 -4.35
CA SER A 208 -19.17 -9.07 -5.69
C SER A 208 -18.21 -7.87 -5.81
N ILE A 209 -17.49 -7.56 -4.73
CA ILE A 209 -16.48 -6.51 -4.68
C ILE A 209 -15.12 -7.16 -4.95
N VAL A 210 -14.31 -6.57 -5.85
CA VAL A 210 -12.96 -7.07 -6.10
C VAL A 210 -12.02 -6.58 -5.01
N TYR A 211 -11.29 -7.52 -4.40
CA TYR A 211 -10.29 -7.21 -3.37
C TYR A 211 -8.89 -7.10 -4.01
N MET A 212 -8.22 -6.00 -3.71
CA MET A 212 -6.84 -5.71 -4.11
C MET A 212 -5.94 -5.70 -2.87
N SER A 213 -4.81 -6.40 -2.90
CA SER A 213 -3.85 -6.34 -1.81
C SER A 213 -2.70 -5.38 -2.14
N TYR A 214 -2.42 -4.47 -1.20
CA TYR A 214 -1.12 -3.81 -1.12
C TYR A 214 -0.24 -4.54 -0.11
N SER A 215 1.08 -4.40 -0.26
CA SER A 215 2.08 -5.02 0.62
C SER A 215 1.99 -6.54 0.75
N THR A 216 1.51 -7.25 -0.30
CA THR A 216 1.45 -8.72 -0.39
C THR A 216 2.77 -9.41 -0.07
N LEU A 217 3.89 -8.72 -0.28
CA LEU A 217 5.24 -9.22 -0.01
C LEU A 217 5.75 -8.87 1.39
N GLY A 218 4.88 -8.46 2.32
CA GLY A 218 5.21 -8.29 3.74
C GLY A 218 5.91 -6.97 4.12
N THR A 219 5.73 -5.90 3.36
CA THR A 219 6.44 -4.63 3.63
C THR A 219 5.89 -3.83 4.82
N GLN A 220 4.74 -4.21 5.37
CA GLN A 220 4.15 -3.56 6.55
C GLN A 220 4.72 -4.12 7.86
N TRP A 221 5.46 -5.23 7.81
CA TRP A 221 6.10 -5.80 8.99
C TRP A 221 7.32 -4.99 9.36
N ARG A 222 7.20 -4.26 10.46
CA ARG A 222 8.25 -3.42 11.01
C ARG A 222 9.19 -4.24 11.89
N GLN A 223 9.64 -5.44 11.52
CA GLN A 223 10.64 -6.18 12.30
C GLN A 223 12.00 -6.18 11.61
N SER A 224 13.05 -6.72 12.25
CA SER A 224 14.38 -6.81 11.65
C SER A 224 14.44 -7.75 10.43
N ALA A 225 13.43 -8.61 10.27
CA ALA A 225 13.25 -9.46 9.11
C ALA A 225 11.79 -9.43 8.67
N ASN A 226 11.56 -9.33 7.35
CA ASN A 226 10.24 -9.46 6.76
C ASN A 226 9.79 -10.94 6.86
N PRO A 227 8.73 -11.26 7.63
CA PRO A 227 8.30 -12.65 7.88
C PRO A 227 7.84 -13.35 6.62
N VAL A 228 7.28 -12.62 5.64
CA VAL A 228 6.91 -13.19 4.34
C VAL A 228 8.15 -13.63 3.60
N ALA A 229 9.18 -12.77 3.53
CA ALA A 229 10.41 -13.08 2.81
C ALA A 229 11.24 -14.20 3.46
N THR A 230 11.14 -14.38 4.78
CA THR A 230 11.92 -15.37 5.54
C THR A 230 11.12 -16.59 5.99
N SER A 231 9.86 -16.73 5.56
CA SER A 231 8.99 -17.85 5.96
C SER A 231 9.54 -19.20 5.50
N PRO A 232 9.82 -20.15 6.42
CA PRO A 232 10.23 -21.50 6.06
C PRO A 232 9.15 -22.25 5.27
N VAL A 233 7.87 -22.01 5.58
CA VAL A 233 6.74 -22.63 4.87
C VAL A 233 6.72 -22.18 3.40
N LEU A 234 6.83 -20.87 3.15
CA LEU A 234 6.86 -20.35 1.77
C LEU A 234 8.12 -20.81 1.02
N ALA A 235 9.27 -20.89 1.69
CA ALA A 235 10.51 -21.38 1.10
C ALA A 235 10.42 -22.87 0.72
N GLN A 236 9.83 -23.70 1.59
CA GLN A 236 9.59 -25.12 1.32
C GLN A 236 8.64 -25.31 0.14
N ILE A 237 7.56 -24.52 0.08
CA ILE A 237 6.63 -24.56 -1.06
C ILE A 237 7.34 -24.12 -2.35
N ALA A 238 8.12 -23.04 -2.30
CA ALA A 238 8.88 -22.56 -3.47
C ALA A 238 9.84 -23.64 -4.01
N ALA A 239 10.51 -24.39 -3.13
CA ALA A 239 11.41 -25.47 -3.51
C ALA A 239 10.73 -26.64 -4.25
N THR A 240 9.39 -26.72 -4.24
CA THR A 240 8.65 -27.74 -5.01
C THR A 240 8.41 -27.37 -6.47
N PHE A 241 8.76 -26.14 -6.88
CA PHE A 241 8.59 -25.65 -8.24
C PHE A 241 9.91 -25.17 -8.83
N ASP A 242 10.15 -25.46 -10.11
CA ASP A 242 11.31 -24.94 -10.82
C ASP A 242 11.24 -23.41 -10.89
N HIS A 243 12.36 -22.75 -10.55
CA HIS A 243 12.53 -21.29 -10.62
C HIS A 243 11.58 -20.46 -9.75
N ALA A 244 10.80 -21.08 -8.86
CA ALA A 244 9.95 -20.33 -7.94
C ALA A 244 10.76 -19.73 -6.79
N THR A 245 10.37 -18.52 -6.41
CA THR A 245 10.87 -17.84 -5.22
C THR A 245 9.75 -17.71 -4.21
N VAL A 246 10.09 -17.42 -2.95
CA VAL A 246 9.11 -17.04 -1.91
C VAL A 246 8.15 -15.97 -2.43
N GLN A 247 8.68 -14.94 -3.09
CA GLN A 247 7.88 -13.87 -3.71
C GLN A 247 6.86 -14.40 -4.73
N THR A 248 7.29 -15.30 -5.62
CA THR A 248 6.41 -15.84 -6.67
C THR A 248 5.31 -16.71 -6.07
N VAL A 249 5.65 -17.55 -5.07
CA VAL A 249 4.67 -18.35 -4.32
C VAL A 249 3.66 -17.46 -3.58
N THR A 250 4.12 -16.41 -2.91
CA THR A 250 3.23 -15.47 -2.20
C THR A 250 2.24 -14.80 -3.15
N LEU A 251 2.70 -14.32 -4.31
CA LEU A 251 1.83 -13.68 -5.29
C LEU A 251 0.86 -14.70 -5.93
N ALA A 252 1.32 -15.92 -6.21
CA ALA A 252 0.49 -17.00 -6.72
C ALA A 252 -0.62 -17.39 -5.72
N TRP A 253 -0.30 -17.48 -4.42
CA TRP A 253 -1.29 -17.71 -3.37
C TRP A 253 -2.38 -16.65 -3.37
N ALA A 254 -2.01 -15.36 -3.36
CA ALA A 254 -2.98 -14.27 -3.38
C ALA A 254 -3.87 -14.33 -4.64
N LEU A 255 -3.26 -14.57 -5.81
CA LEU A 255 -4.01 -14.74 -7.06
C LEU A 255 -4.97 -15.95 -7.00
N GLN A 256 -4.55 -17.10 -6.49
CA GLN A 256 -5.44 -18.25 -6.34
C GLN A 256 -6.54 -18.04 -5.29
N ARG A 257 -6.36 -17.08 -4.37
CA ARG A 257 -7.38 -16.59 -3.44
C ARG A 257 -8.28 -15.51 -4.05
N GLY A 258 -8.19 -15.25 -5.35
CA GLY A 258 -9.03 -14.28 -6.05
C GLY A 258 -8.60 -12.82 -5.83
N VAL A 259 -7.44 -12.58 -5.24
CA VAL A 259 -6.95 -11.25 -4.92
C VAL A 259 -6.18 -10.66 -6.10
N VAL A 260 -6.40 -9.37 -6.37
CA VAL A 260 -5.57 -8.58 -7.29
C VAL A 260 -4.33 -8.11 -6.55
N VAL A 261 -3.14 -8.28 -7.13
CA VAL A 261 -1.86 -7.97 -6.45
C VAL A 261 -1.12 -6.81 -7.11
N LEU A 262 -0.46 -5.99 -6.28
CA LEU A 262 0.27 -4.80 -6.70
C LEU A 262 1.75 -4.82 -6.25
N PRO A 263 2.57 -5.81 -6.67
CA PRO A 263 3.98 -5.82 -6.30
C PRO A 263 4.69 -4.54 -6.74
N ARG A 264 5.43 -3.93 -5.82
CA ARG A 264 6.20 -2.70 -6.05
C ARG A 264 7.70 -3.01 -6.08
N SER A 265 8.42 -2.50 -7.07
CA SER A 265 9.88 -2.59 -7.13
C SER A 265 10.51 -1.41 -7.88
N PHE A 266 11.70 -1.00 -7.45
CA PHE A 266 12.59 -0.11 -8.20
C PHE A 266 13.64 -0.87 -9.03
N LYS A 267 13.85 -2.15 -8.73
CA LYS A 267 14.88 -2.98 -9.35
C LYS A 267 14.36 -3.61 -10.63
N SER A 268 15.05 -3.38 -11.74
CA SER A 268 14.65 -3.88 -13.07
C SER A 268 14.35 -5.38 -13.07
N HIS A 269 15.26 -6.23 -12.58
CA HIS A 269 15.07 -7.68 -12.59
C HIS A 269 13.84 -8.15 -11.79
N HIS A 270 13.50 -7.49 -10.67
CA HIS A 270 12.25 -7.78 -9.94
C HIS A 270 11.01 -7.34 -10.71
N ILE A 271 11.06 -6.20 -11.41
CA ILE A 271 9.92 -5.73 -12.24
C ILE A 271 9.67 -6.74 -13.36
N LYS A 272 10.72 -7.20 -14.04
CA LYS A 272 10.62 -8.22 -15.10
C LYS A 272 10.09 -9.55 -14.56
N ALA A 273 10.67 -10.03 -13.45
CA ALA A 273 10.20 -11.26 -12.80
C ALA A 273 8.72 -11.18 -12.41
N ASN A 274 8.29 -10.05 -11.83
CA ASN A 274 6.89 -9.81 -11.54
C ASN A 274 6.05 -9.75 -12.80
N ALA A 275 6.53 -9.07 -13.86
CA ALA A 275 5.83 -8.91 -15.14
C ALA A 275 5.42 -10.24 -15.78
N HIS A 276 6.18 -11.31 -15.56
CA HIS A 276 5.82 -12.64 -16.03
C HIS A 276 4.57 -13.22 -15.37
N LEU A 277 4.21 -12.78 -14.15
CA LEU A 277 2.94 -13.13 -13.50
C LEU A 277 1.73 -12.52 -14.21
N PHE A 278 1.93 -11.49 -15.03
CA PHE A 278 0.87 -10.77 -15.76
C PHE A 278 0.50 -11.48 -17.07
N SER A 279 1.32 -12.43 -17.52
CA SER A 279 1.09 -13.19 -18.74
C SER A 279 0.57 -14.58 -18.39
N SER A 280 -0.45 -15.04 -19.11
CA SER A 280 -0.99 -16.41 -19.08
C SER A 280 0.03 -17.52 -19.39
N ASN A 281 1.29 -17.17 -19.64
CA ASN A 281 2.38 -18.12 -19.78
C ASN A 281 2.72 -18.70 -18.40
N GLN A 282 2.40 -19.99 -18.23
CA GLN A 282 2.76 -21.07 -17.27
C GLN A 282 3.79 -20.87 -16.12
N LEU A 283 4.42 -19.71 -15.92
CA LEU A 283 5.45 -19.44 -14.91
C LEU A 283 4.88 -19.08 -13.53
N THR A 284 3.58 -18.79 -13.43
CA THR A 284 2.95 -18.63 -12.10
C THR A 284 2.70 -20.00 -11.50
N PRO A 285 3.33 -20.37 -10.35
CA PRO A 285 3.10 -21.66 -9.70
C PRO A 285 1.61 -21.88 -9.45
N CYS A 286 1.07 -23.03 -9.85
CA CYS A 286 -0.26 -23.41 -9.40
C CYS A 286 -0.14 -24.22 -8.11
N LEU A 287 -0.41 -23.57 -6.99
CA LEU A 287 -0.36 -24.17 -5.66
C LEU A 287 -1.52 -25.15 -5.48
N SER A 288 -1.20 -26.34 -4.95
CA SER A 288 -2.17 -27.35 -4.54
C SER A 288 -3.01 -26.89 -3.34
N SER A 289 -4.16 -27.53 -3.10
CA SER A 289 -5.00 -27.24 -1.93
C SER A 289 -4.25 -27.38 -0.60
N ALA A 290 -3.32 -28.33 -0.49
CA ALA A 290 -2.51 -28.52 0.71
C ALA A 290 -1.50 -27.36 0.91
N GLN A 291 -0.84 -26.92 -0.17
CA GLN A 291 0.07 -25.76 -0.12
C GLN A 291 -0.70 -24.47 0.19
N LEU A 292 -1.86 -24.29 -0.44
CA LEU A 292 -2.76 -23.17 -0.18
C LEU A 292 -3.24 -23.15 1.29
N SER A 293 -3.58 -24.31 1.86
CA SER A 293 -3.94 -24.44 3.28
C SER A 293 -2.76 -24.12 4.19
N ALA A 294 -1.57 -24.63 3.89
CA ALA A 294 -0.37 -24.38 4.69
C ALA A 294 0.01 -22.89 4.75
N ILE A 295 -0.28 -22.13 3.67
CA ILE A 295 -0.10 -20.67 3.67
C ILE A 295 -1.23 -19.99 4.43
N ASP A 296 -2.48 -20.44 4.26
CA ASP A 296 -3.62 -19.90 5.02
C ASP A 296 -3.42 -20.04 6.53
N ASP A 297 -2.85 -21.16 6.99
CA ASP A 297 -2.55 -21.43 8.41
C ASP A 297 -1.48 -20.49 9.01
N LEU A 298 -0.82 -19.64 8.20
CA LEU A 298 0.10 -18.60 8.68
C LEU A 298 -0.61 -17.36 9.21
N ASP A 299 -1.91 -17.17 8.96
CA ASP A 299 -2.65 -15.96 9.38
C ASP A 299 -2.53 -15.75 10.89
N ALA A 300 -2.21 -14.52 11.31
CA ALA A 300 -2.06 -14.14 12.72
C ALA A 300 -1.05 -14.98 13.54
N THR A 301 -0.24 -15.84 12.91
CA THR A 301 0.82 -16.61 13.60
C THR A 301 2.04 -15.75 13.93
N TYR A 302 2.15 -14.59 13.29
CA TYR A 302 3.22 -13.64 13.51
C TYR A 302 2.71 -12.41 14.26
N ASP A 303 3.08 -12.33 15.54
CA ASP A 303 2.70 -11.21 16.40
C ASP A 303 3.72 -10.06 16.29
N GLN A 304 3.23 -8.85 16.00
CA GLN A 304 4.05 -7.63 16.00
C GLN A 304 4.49 -7.19 17.40
N SER A 305 3.83 -7.68 18.44
CA SER A 305 4.03 -7.28 19.84
C SER A 305 4.81 -8.30 20.67
N ALA A 306 4.73 -9.60 20.36
CA ALA A 306 5.39 -10.68 21.12
C ALA A 306 6.82 -11.03 20.67
N SER A 307 7.43 -10.21 19.83
CA SER A 307 8.83 -10.43 19.46
C SER A 307 9.72 -10.17 20.68
N SER A 308 10.44 -11.20 21.16
CA SER A 308 11.47 -11.08 22.22
C SER A 308 12.56 -10.07 21.89
N ASN A 309 12.56 -9.56 20.65
CA ASN A 309 13.52 -8.60 20.10
C ASN A 309 12.99 -7.17 20.02
N ALA A 310 11.77 -6.90 20.51
CA ALA A 310 11.17 -5.58 20.51
C ALA A 310 11.97 -4.59 21.38
N ILE A 311 12.08 -3.35 20.89
CA ILE A 311 12.72 -2.21 21.54
C ILE A 311 11.69 -1.09 21.58
N THR A 312 11.61 -0.37 22.70
CA THR A 312 10.83 0.87 22.74
C THR A 312 11.72 2.02 22.29
N ALA A 313 11.52 2.57 21.10
CA ALA A 313 12.17 3.83 20.73
C ALA A 313 11.31 5.00 21.18
N THR A 314 11.86 5.90 21.98
CA THR A 314 11.19 7.13 22.41
C THR A 314 11.84 8.30 21.72
N PHE A 315 11.08 8.99 20.87
CA PHE A 315 11.51 10.21 20.22
C PHE A 315 10.98 11.38 21.00
N THR A 316 11.88 12.27 21.36
CA THR A 316 11.61 13.45 22.16
C THR A 316 12.11 14.67 21.39
N SER A 317 11.30 15.72 21.30
CA SER A 317 11.68 16.92 20.56
C SER A 317 11.16 18.20 21.22
N ASP A 318 11.95 19.26 21.10
CA ASP A 318 11.59 20.62 21.52
C ASP A 318 10.69 21.34 20.49
N PHE A 319 10.45 20.71 19.33
CA PHE A 319 9.57 21.22 18.29
C PHE A 319 8.66 20.10 17.77
N PRO A 320 7.49 20.43 17.20
CA PRO A 320 6.64 19.41 16.61
C PRO A 320 7.33 18.76 15.41
N ALA A 321 7.28 17.42 15.33
CA ALA A 321 7.95 16.65 14.28
C ALA A 321 7.14 15.41 13.90
N HIS A 322 7.46 14.80 12.75
CA HIS A 322 6.92 13.51 12.32
C HIS A 322 8.04 12.47 12.26
N VAL A 323 7.75 11.28 12.76
CA VAL A 323 8.65 10.13 12.76
C VAL A 323 8.21 9.17 11.66
N TYR A 324 9.10 8.87 10.73
CA TYR A 324 8.90 7.91 9.64
C TYR A 324 9.87 6.75 9.81
N TRP A 325 9.39 5.52 9.69
CA TRP A 325 10.24 4.35 9.58
C TRP A 325 10.74 4.23 8.14
N LEU A 326 12.02 3.94 7.96
CA LEU A 326 12.60 3.61 6.67
C LEU A 326 12.72 2.10 6.55
N ASP A 327 12.05 1.52 5.55
CA ASP A 327 12.25 0.12 5.19
C ASP A 327 13.60 -0.10 4.49
N ASP A 328 13.93 -1.35 4.18
CA ASP A 328 15.18 -1.75 3.52
C ASP A 328 15.39 -1.10 2.14
N ASN A 329 14.33 -0.55 1.53
CA ASN A 329 14.39 0.18 0.27
C ASN A 329 14.41 1.71 0.45
N ASN A 330 14.57 2.20 1.69
CA ASN A 330 14.43 3.61 2.08
C ASN A 330 13.04 4.21 1.80
N ALA A 331 11.98 3.39 1.67
CA ALA A 331 10.62 3.92 1.61
C ALA A 331 10.19 4.39 3.01
N GLN A 332 9.56 5.56 3.06
CA GLN A 332 9.11 6.20 4.30
C GLN A 332 7.71 5.71 4.67
N HIS A 333 7.58 5.18 5.87
CA HIS A 333 6.31 4.73 6.45
C HIS A 333 6.01 5.60 7.66
N PHE A 334 4.92 6.36 7.64
CA PHE A 334 4.56 7.21 8.78
C PHE A 334 4.36 6.35 10.04
N VAL A 335 4.92 6.81 11.17
CA VAL A 335 4.88 6.08 12.44
C VAL A 335 4.11 6.85 13.49
N ALA A 336 4.53 8.09 13.75
CA ALA A 336 3.99 8.90 14.83
C ALA A 336 4.27 10.39 14.62
N SER A 337 3.47 11.23 15.27
CA SER A 337 3.76 12.66 15.43
C SER A 337 4.28 12.92 16.84
N ILE A 338 5.25 13.81 16.95
CA ILE A 338 5.66 14.47 18.19
C ILE A 338 4.89 15.79 18.20
N ILE A 339 3.88 15.92 19.05
CA ILE A 339 2.98 17.08 19.07
C ILE A 339 3.40 18.00 20.21
N GLY A 340 3.93 19.19 19.89
CA GLY A 340 4.24 20.24 20.86
C GLY A 340 3.03 21.15 21.10
N PHE A 341 2.54 21.26 22.34
CA PHE A 341 1.63 22.34 22.72
C PHE A 341 2.45 23.59 23.03
N ASN A 342 2.28 24.62 22.22
CA ASN A 342 2.89 25.93 22.44
C ASN A 342 1.84 26.84 23.07
N ASP A 343 1.64 26.77 24.38
CA ASP A 343 0.81 27.76 25.09
C ASP A 343 1.64 29.01 25.38
N LYS A 344 1.80 29.87 24.37
CA LYS A 344 2.51 31.16 24.49
C LYS A 344 1.64 32.23 25.15
N SER A 345 0.93 31.91 26.22
CA SER A 345 0.17 32.88 27.02
C SER A 345 0.74 33.15 28.42
N GLY A 346 1.75 32.41 28.88
CA GLY A 346 2.35 32.69 30.19
C GLY A 346 3.70 32.04 30.44
N GLY A 347 4.79 32.68 30.02
CA GLY A 347 6.13 32.59 30.62
C GLY A 347 6.71 31.23 31.04
N GLY A 348 6.28 30.10 30.47
CA GLY A 348 6.73 28.76 30.84
C GLY A 348 7.79 28.19 29.92
N GLU A 349 8.69 27.35 30.46
CA GLU A 349 9.71 26.58 29.73
C GLU A 349 9.09 25.77 28.58
N ALA A 350 9.85 25.58 27.50
CA ALA A 350 9.47 24.74 26.37
C ALA A 350 9.13 23.32 26.86
N GLN A 351 7.88 22.90 26.72
CA GLN A 351 7.51 21.51 27.03
C GLN A 351 8.10 20.60 25.96
N THR A 352 9.12 19.84 26.33
CA THR A 352 9.66 18.77 25.50
C THR A 352 8.57 17.70 25.30
N THR A 353 8.26 17.38 24.05
CA THR A 353 7.18 16.44 23.72
C THR A 353 7.73 15.13 23.20
N LYS A 354 7.09 14.01 23.55
CA LYS A 354 7.62 12.67 23.28
C LYS A 354 6.59 11.74 22.64
N THR A 355 7.07 10.82 21.83
CA THR A 355 6.31 9.67 21.34
C THR A 355 7.15 8.41 21.50
N SER A 356 6.51 7.30 21.87
CA SER A 356 7.17 6.00 22.02
C SER A 356 6.58 5.01 21.03
N ILE A 357 7.46 4.27 20.36
CA ILE A 357 7.08 3.31 19.33
C ILE A 357 7.76 1.96 19.62
N THR A 358 7.05 0.87 19.37
CA THR A 358 7.67 -0.45 19.33
C THR A 358 8.43 -0.60 18.02
N THR A 359 9.72 -0.95 18.12
CA THR A 359 10.65 -1.07 17.00
C THR A 359 11.69 -2.15 17.28
N TYR A 360 12.72 -2.29 16.44
CA TYR A 360 13.69 -3.37 16.48
C TYR A 360 15.09 -2.88 16.13
N LYS A 361 16.11 -3.62 16.55
CA LYS A 361 17.49 -3.28 16.26
C LYS A 361 17.73 -3.23 14.74
N GLY A 362 18.46 -2.21 14.29
CA GLY A 362 18.74 -1.91 12.88
C GLY A 362 17.69 -1.05 12.21
N HIS A 363 16.52 -0.84 12.82
CA HIS A 363 15.48 0.03 12.26
C HIS A 363 15.95 1.46 12.14
N ARG A 364 15.63 2.09 11.01
CA ARG A 364 15.99 3.47 10.74
C ARG A 364 14.75 4.35 10.76
N PHE A 365 14.86 5.50 11.40
CA PHE A 365 13.77 6.47 11.51
C PHE A 365 14.20 7.83 10.99
N LEU A 366 13.45 8.35 10.03
CA LEU A 366 13.60 9.71 9.55
C LEU A 366 12.64 10.60 10.34
N VAL A 367 13.17 11.61 11.04
CA VAL A 367 12.38 12.59 11.78
C VAL A 367 12.41 13.91 11.04
N ILE A 368 11.22 14.39 10.67
CA ILE A 368 11.05 15.59 9.86
C ILE A 368 10.31 16.64 10.70
N PRO A 369 10.89 17.83 10.95
CA PRO A 369 10.22 18.91 11.65
C PRO A 369 8.90 19.32 10.95
N GLN A 370 7.87 19.63 11.73
CA GLN A 370 6.67 20.29 11.23
C GLN A 370 6.96 21.79 11.01
N HIS A 371 6.19 22.46 10.16
CA HIS A 371 6.42 23.87 9.77
C HIS A 371 6.73 24.78 10.98
N GLY A 372 7.90 25.45 10.95
CA GLY A 372 8.37 26.36 12.00
C GLY A 372 9.38 25.77 12.99
N GLY A 373 9.72 24.48 12.89
CA GLY A 373 10.62 23.75 13.82
C GLY A 373 12.08 23.57 13.37
N GLY A 374 12.56 24.31 12.36
CA GLY A 374 13.94 24.17 11.83
C GLY A 374 14.03 23.34 10.53
N ASN A 375 15.16 23.45 9.82
CA ASN A 375 15.36 22.90 8.47
C ASN A 375 15.98 21.48 8.43
N ALA A 376 16.38 20.91 9.58
CA ALA A 376 17.15 19.67 9.60
C ALA A 376 16.23 18.44 9.72
N THR A 377 16.19 17.64 8.66
CA THR A 377 15.68 16.27 8.72
C THR A 377 16.77 15.37 9.33
N THR A 378 16.43 14.62 10.38
CA THR A 378 17.40 13.79 11.10
C THR A 378 17.11 12.31 10.92
N LEU A 379 18.15 11.52 10.69
CA LEU A 379 18.06 10.06 10.56
C LEU A 379 18.59 9.39 11.83
N PHE A 380 17.77 8.58 12.47
CA PHE A 380 18.11 7.75 13.62
C PHE A 380 18.21 6.29 13.25
N THR A 381 19.06 5.54 13.94
CA THR A 381 19.14 4.08 13.84
C THR A 381 19.00 3.47 15.23
N VAL A 382 18.14 2.47 15.36
CA VAL A 382 17.94 1.75 16.62
C VAL A 382 19.05 0.73 16.80
N ASN A 383 19.87 0.91 17.82
CA ASN A 383 21.01 0.03 18.13
C ASN A 383 20.87 -0.71 19.46
N ALA A 384 19.88 -0.33 20.27
CA ALA A 384 19.64 -0.91 21.59
C ALA A 384 19.35 -2.41 21.54
N LYS A 385 19.40 -3.05 22.72
CA LYS A 385 19.18 -4.50 22.83
C LYS A 385 17.68 -4.81 22.87
N PRO A 386 17.24 -5.94 22.30
CA PRO A 386 15.96 -6.58 22.65
C PRO A 386 15.50 -6.37 24.10
N GLY A 387 14.24 -5.98 24.30
CA GLY A 387 13.62 -5.74 25.61
C GLY A 387 13.99 -4.42 26.29
N SER A 388 14.80 -3.57 25.66
CA SER A 388 15.22 -2.28 26.21
C SER A 388 14.51 -1.09 25.54
N ARG A 389 14.83 0.12 26.03
CA ARG A 389 14.38 1.39 25.46
C ARG A 389 15.58 2.11 24.85
N GLN A 390 15.39 2.78 23.72
CA GLN A 390 16.33 3.76 23.18
C GLN A 390 15.65 5.12 23.10
N ASN A 391 16.29 6.17 23.58
CA ASN A 391 15.75 7.53 23.51
C ASN A 391 16.49 8.32 22.42
N PHE A 392 15.74 9.07 21.62
CA PHE A 392 16.27 9.96 20.59
C PHE A 392 15.79 11.38 20.90
N HIS A 393 16.70 12.32 21.10
CA HIS A 393 16.36 13.73 21.33
C HIS A 393 16.66 14.58 20.11
N LEU A 394 15.72 15.45 19.75
CA LEU A 394 15.88 16.46 18.71
C LEU A 394 15.80 17.86 19.32
N ARG A 395 16.89 18.61 19.22
CA ARG A 395 16.98 20.02 19.62
C ARG A 395 16.99 20.92 18.39
N ALA A 396 16.35 22.09 18.49
CA ALA A 396 16.24 23.05 17.38
C ALA A 396 17.59 23.68 17.02
N ASP A 397 18.53 23.68 17.97
CA ASP A 397 19.80 24.39 17.91
C ASP A 397 20.89 23.36 18.18
N HIS A 398 21.43 22.73 17.14
CA HIS A 398 22.84 22.35 17.02
C HIS A 398 23.05 21.71 15.65
N HIS A 399 23.76 22.44 14.79
CA HIS A 399 24.58 21.81 13.76
C HIS A 399 25.54 20.84 14.48
N ASP A 400 25.50 19.57 14.09
CA ASP A 400 26.39 18.49 14.56
C ASP A 400 26.31 18.23 16.07
N ASP A 401 25.43 17.31 16.49
CA ASP A 401 25.66 16.28 17.52
C ASP A 401 24.32 15.73 18.04
N ALA A 402 23.91 14.58 17.53
CA ALA A 402 22.86 13.79 18.17
C ALA A 402 23.49 13.08 19.37
N GLU A 403 23.30 13.60 20.59
CA GLU A 403 23.70 12.90 21.81
C GLU A 403 22.87 11.62 21.97
N GLU A 404 23.53 10.47 21.79
CA GLU A 404 23.00 9.14 22.05
C GLU A 404 23.25 8.82 23.54
N GLU A 405 22.28 9.08 24.41
CA GLU A 405 22.31 8.54 25.78
C GLU A 405 21.87 7.06 25.75
N LEU A 406 22.80 6.18 26.13
CA LEU A 406 22.65 4.72 26.17
C LEU A 406 21.83 4.21 27.35
#